data_AF-A0A401KTF0-F1
#
_entry.id   AF-A0A401KTF0-F1
#
_cell.length_a   1.000
_cell.length_b   1.000
_cell.length_c   1.000
_cell.angle_alpha   90.00
_cell.angle_beta   90.00
_cell.angle_gamma   90.00
#
_symmetry.space_group_name_H-M   'P 1'
#
loop_
_entity.id
_entity.type
_entity.pdbx_description
1 polymer ?
#
loop_
_entity_poly.entity_id
_entity_poly.type
_entity_poly.pdbx_seq_one_letter_code
_entity_poly.pdbx_strand_id
1 'polypeptide(L)'
;MIAKFYDPLYHDRDDGNPFRAADYDYSHECASYKHLSELQGSAIPRFFGSYTFRTEIDGHHRQIRLILIERIVEAESALYANDVLHEDLCPRNILIERSGLERVRVVIIDFGKSVIGRARNPSNSEEESQWFPGVPISPLLRWNIYYGYPNSFEDWIDWSWQEWLEFQYKETESAITDEQRQMWPVYDWMLEIGPPS
;
A
#
# COMPACT_ATOMS: atom_id res chain seq x y z
N MET A 1 -11.84 -3.73 -15.46
CA MET A 1 -11.54 -2.30 -15.73
C MET A 1 -10.32 -1.96 -14.89
N ILE A 2 -9.37 -1.21 -15.45
CA ILE A 2 -8.16 -0.78 -14.73
C ILE A 2 -8.27 0.74 -14.55
N ALA A 3 -8.01 1.24 -13.34
CA ALA A 3 -8.08 2.66 -13.02
C ALA A 3 -6.70 3.19 -12.59
N LYS A 4 -6.38 4.41 -13.06
CA LYS A 4 -5.19 5.20 -12.68
C LYS A 4 -5.68 6.44 -11.92
N PHE A 5 -5.05 6.75 -10.80
CA PHE A 5 -5.40 7.92 -9.97
C PHE A 5 -4.47 9.10 -10.29
N TYR A 6 -5.05 10.31 -10.26
CA TYR A 6 -4.33 11.57 -10.31
C TYR A 6 -4.56 12.23 -8.97
N ASP A 7 -3.51 12.24 -8.16
CA ASP A 7 -3.54 12.81 -6.83
C ASP A 7 -2.62 14.03 -6.83
N PRO A 8 -3.14 15.22 -6.51
CA PRO A 8 -2.37 16.41 -6.17
C PRO A 8 -1.04 16.17 -5.48
N LEU A 9 -1.02 15.37 -4.43
CA LEU A 9 0.14 15.28 -3.53
C LEU A 9 1.33 14.51 -4.12
N TYR A 10 1.10 13.64 -5.10
CA TYR A 10 2.16 12.84 -5.75
C TYR A 10 2.54 13.37 -7.13
N HIS A 11 2.17 14.61 -7.42
CA HIS A 11 2.37 15.16 -8.73
C HIS A 11 3.64 15.99 -8.81
N ASP A 12 4.67 15.39 -9.38
CA ASP A 12 6.05 15.86 -9.44
C ASP A 12 6.25 16.98 -10.47
N ARG A 13 5.39 18.00 -10.44
CA ARG A 13 5.63 19.25 -11.15
C ARG A 13 6.06 20.31 -10.17
N ASP A 14 7.22 20.90 -10.47
CA ASP A 14 7.87 22.00 -9.73
C ASP A 14 7.13 23.35 -9.87
N ASP A 15 5.79 23.34 -9.92
CA ASP A 15 4.96 24.53 -10.17
C ASP A 15 4.41 25.17 -8.89
N GLY A 16 4.80 24.64 -7.72
CA GLY A 16 4.47 25.18 -6.41
C GLY A 16 3.02 24.97 -5.97
N ASN A 17 2.15 24.38 -6.80
CA ASN A 17 0.80 23.98 -6.40
C ASN A 17 0.43 22.58 -6.93
N PRO A 18 0.78 21.52 -6.17
CA PRO A 18 0.52 20.13 -6.55
C PRO A 18 -0.96 19.86 -6.91
N PHE A 19 -1.90 20.54 -6.25
CA PHE A 19 -3.34 20.42 -6.52
C PHE A 19 -3.73 20.96 -7.88
N ARG A 20 -3.17 22.10 -8.29
CA ARG A 20 -3.41 22.66 -9.61
C ARG A 20 -2.73 21.84 -10.69
N ALA A 21 -1.53 21.35 -10.41
CA ALA A 21 -0.78 20.52 -11.34
C ALA A 21 -1.51 19.19 -11.60
N ALA A 22 -1.99 18.51 -10.56
CA ALA A 22 -2.62 17.20 -10.75
C ALA A 22 -3.97 17.34 -11.41
N ASP A 23 -4.72 18.40 -11.09
CA ASP A 23 -5.94 18.76 -11.81
C ASP A 23 -5.66 19.09 -13.28
N TYR A 24 -4.53 19.75 -13.57
CA TYR A 24 -4.07 19.99 -14.93
C TYR A 24 -3.74 18.67 -15.64
N ASP A 25 -2.91 17.80 -15.09
CA ASP A 25 -2.50 16.54 -15.73
C ASP A 25 -3.66 15.55 -15.86
N TYR A 26 -4.51 15.47 -14.84
CA TYR A 26 -5.79 14.77 -14.92
C TYR A 26 -6.63 15.29 -16.10
N SER A 27 -6.82 16.61 -16.16
CA SER A 27 -7.62 17.24 -17.22
C SER A 27 -6.98 17.08 -18.60
N HIS A 28 -5.64 17.15 -18.68
CA HIS A 28 -4.86 17.05 -19.92
C HIS A 28 -4.80 15.62 -20.43
N GLU A 29 -4.61 14.63 -19.56
CA GLU A 29 -4.62 13.22 -19.91
C GLU A 29 -6.03 12.81 -20.32
N CYS A 30 -7.08 13.25 -19.61
CA CYS A 30 -8.47 13.08 -20.04
C CYS A 30 -8.76 13.73 -21.40
N ALA A 31 -8.24 14.94 -21.65
CA ALA A 31 -8.39 15.63 -22.93
C ALA A 31 -7.64 14.91 -24.06
N SER A 32 -6.45 14.38 -23.77
CA SER A 32 -5.62 13.62 -24.71
C SER A 32 -6.30 12.31 -25.11
N TYR A 33 -6.85 11.57 -24.14
CA TYR A 33 -7.67 10.39 -24.44
C TYR A 33 -8.88 10.76 -25.31
N LYS A 34 -9.60 11.85 -25.00
CA LYS A 34 -10.74 12.31 -25.82
C LYS A 34 -10.31 12.71 -27.24
N HIS A 35 -9.15 13.35 -27.39
CA HIS A 35 -8.62 13.79 -28.68
C HIS A 35 -8.10 12.62 -29.54
N LEU A 36 -7.54 11.60 -28.89
CA LEU A 36 -6.99 10.41 -29.54
C LEU A 36 -8.00 9.25 -29.60
N SER A 37 -9.30 9.54 -29.70
CA SER A 37 -10.38 8.54 -29.68
C SER A 37 -10.17 7.40 -30.67
N GLU A 38 -9.68 7.71 -31.87
CA GLU A 38 -9.45 6.75 -32.96
C GLU A 38 -8.31 5.75 -32.67
N LEU A 39 -7.41 6.06 -31.73
CA LEU A 39 -6.29 5.20 -31.36
C LEU A 39 -6.59 4.30 -30.16
N GLN A 40 -7.76 4.47 -29.52
CA GLN A 40 -8.14 3.73 -28.34
C GLN A 40 -8.54 2.29 -28.65
N GLY A 41 -7.97 1.35 -27.89
CA GLY A 41 -8.18 -0.10 -28.09
C GLY A 41 -7.29 -0.71 -29.16
N SER A 42 -6.39 0.06 -29.77
CA SER A 42 -5.33 -0.44 -30.66
C SER A 42 -3.95 -0.06 -30.14
N ALA A 43 -3.62 1.24 -30.15
CA ALA A 43 -2.31 1.76 -29.74
C ALA A 43 -2.28 2.29 -28.30
N ILE A 44 -3.44 2.72 -27.76
CA ILE A 44 -3.58 3.18 -26.36
C ILE A 44 -4.82 2.56 -25.70
N PRO A 45 -4.90 2.48 -24.36
CA PRO A 45 -6.05 1.91 -23.65
C PRO A 45 -7.38 2.62 -23.97
N ARG A 46 -8.50 1.89 -23.90
CA ARG A 46 -9.83 2.50 -23.99
C ARG A 46 -10.12 3.33 -22.75
N PHE A 47 -10.48 4.59 -22.95
CA PHE A 47 -10.83 5.53 -21.90
C PHE A 47 -12.33 5.44 -21.60
N PHE A 48 -12.66 4.97 -20.39
CA PHE A 48 -14.04 4.74 -19.98
C PHE A 48 -14.66 5.89 -19.18
N GLY A 49 -13.91 6.96 -18.91
CA GLY A 49 -14.36 8.15 -18.19
C GLY A 49 -13.56 8.42 -16.93
N SER A 50 -13.95 9.46 -16.19
CA SER A 50 -13.35 9.86 -14.93
C SER A 50 -14.41 9.91 -13.82
N TYR A 51 -14.00 9.52 -12.61
CA TYR A 51 -14.93 9.31 -11.49
C TYR A 51 -14.30 9.69 -10.15
N THR A 52 -15.10 10.33 -9.29
CA THR A 52 -14.79 10.60 -7.88
C THR A 52 -15.80 9.84 -7.02
N PHE A 53 -15.38 8.96 -6.11
CA PHE A 53 -16.31 8.02 -5.46
C PHE A 53 -16.27 8.02 -3.92
N ARG A 54 -17.46 8.15 -3.32
CA ARG A 54 -17.77 7.91 -1.90
C ARG A 54 -18.86 6.82 -1.86
N THR A 55 -18.81 5.86 -0.92
CA THR A 55 -19.78 4.74 -0.91
C THR A 55 -20.10 4.21 0.48
N GLU A 56 -21.26 3.55 0.59
CA GLU A 56 -21.68 2.72 1.72
C GLU A 56 -21.38 1.25 1.43
N ILE A 57 -20.86 0.52 2.41
CA ILE A 57 -20.67 -0.94 2.35
C ILE A 57 -21.33 -1.52 3.61
N ASP A 58 -22.25 -2.46 3.42
CA ASP A 58 -22.98 -3.16 4.49
C ASP A 58 -23.73 -2.24 5.49
N GLY A 59 -24.31 -1.14 5.00
CA GLY A 59 -25.05 -0.19 5.85
C GLY A 59 -24.15 0.68 6.75
N HIS A 60 -22.83 0.59 6.56
CA HIS A 60 -21.85 1.40 7.25
C HIS A 60 -21.12 2.30 6.25
N HIS A 61 -20.87 3.54 6.65
CA HIS A 61 -19.97 4.44 5.94
C HIS A 61 -18.54 3.93 6.16
N ARG A 62 -18.05 3.08 5.26
CA ARG A 62 -16.67 2.59 5.29
C ARG A 62 -15.83 3.41 4.33
N GLN A 63 -14.77 4.01 4.83
CA GLN A 63 -13.82 4.73 3.98
C GLN A 63 -13.13 3.73 3.04
N ILE A 64 -13.22 3.99 1.73
CA ILE A 64 -12.62 3.13 0.69
C ILE A 64 -11.10 3.06 0.86
N ARG A 65 -10.45 4.17 1.24
CA ARG A 65 -9.00 4.23 1.50
C ARG A 65 -8.56 3.24 2.58
N LEU A 66 -9.30 3.17 3.68
CA LEU A 66 -9.07 2.18 4.76
C LEU A 66 -9.11 0.74 4.23
N ILE A 67 -10.10 0.40 3.40
CA ILE A 67 -10.22 -0.93 2.79
C ILE A 67 -9.05 -1.20 1.85
N LEU A 68 -8.67 -0.22 1.04
CA LEU A 68 -7.54 -0.38 0.14
C LEU A 68 -6.24 -0.61 0.90
N ILE A 69 -6.02 0.15 1.97
CA ILE A 69 -4.82 0.04 2.81
C ILE A 69 -4.77 -1.32 3.53
N GLU A 70 -5.87 -1.79 4.12
CA GLU A 70 -6.00 -3.17 4.65
C GLU A 70 -5.56 -4.20 3.60
N ARG A 71 -6.12 -4.12 2.39
CA ARG A 71 -5.81 -5.07 1.31
C ARG A 71 -4.39 -4.92 0.74
N ILE A 72 -3.77 -3.75 0.82
CA ILE A 72 -2.37 -3.54 0.47
C ILE A 72 -1.46 -4.21 1.49
N VAL A 73 -1.71 -4.01 2.78
CA VAL A 73 -0.94 -4.64 3.87
C VAL A 73 -1.02 -6.16 3.76
N GLU A 74 -2.22 -6.70 3.50
CA GLU A 74 -2.42 -8.14 3.27
C GLU A 74 -1.68 -8.63 2.01
N ALA A 75 -1.81 -7.94 0.88
CA ALA A 75 -1.20 -8.35 -0.38
C ALA A 75 0.33 -8.30 -0.31
N GLU A 76 0.91 -7.25 0.26
CA GLU A 76 2.36 -7.12 0.44
C GLU A 76 2.86 -8.14 1.48
N SER A 77 2.12 -8.40 2.56
CA SER A 77 2.49 -9.46 3.51
C SER A 77 2.46 -10.85 2.89
N ALA A 78 1.58 -11.10 1.91
CA ALA A 78 1.59 -12.33 1.14
C ALA A 78 2.80 -12.42 0.18
N LEU A 79 3.24 -11.32 -0.42
CA LEU A 79 4.50 -11.28 -1.19
C LEU A 79 5.68 -11.62 -0.28
N TYR A 80 5.77 -10.96 0.87
CA TYR A 80 6.83 -11.19 1.85
C TYR A 80 6.87 -12.64 2.32
N ALA A 81 5.70 -13.24 2.62
CA ALA A 81 5.59 -14.65 3.01
C ALA A 81 6.10 -15.63 1.94
N ASN A 82 6.13 -15.22 0.67
CA ASN A 82 6.71 -15.98 -0.46
C ASN A 82 8.11 -15.48 -0.84
N ASP A 83 8.80 -14.80 0.08
CA ASP A 83 10.17 -14.32 -0.07
C ASP A 83 10.31 -13.37 -1.25
N VAL A 84 9.37 -12.42 -1.36
CA VAL A 84 9.43 -11.34 -2.35
C VAL A 84 9.27 -9.99 -1.66
N LEU A 85 10.28 -9.14 -1.81
CA LEU A 85 10.21 -7.72 -1.48
C LEU A 85 9.89 -6.91 -2.72
N HIS A 86 8.93 -6.00 -2.64
CA HIS A 86 8.57 -5.16 -3.78
C HIS A 86 9.58 -4.02 -4.03
N GLU A 87 10.19 -3.47 -2.97
CA GLU A 87 11.15 -2.33 -2.96
C GLU A 87 10.64 -0.99 -3.52
N ASP A 88 9.60 -0.98 -4.35
CA ASP A 88 8.98 0.25 -4.92
C ASP A 88 7.48 0.36 -4.58
N LEU A 89 7.05 -0.21 -3.45
CA LEU A 89 5.62 -0.25 -3.15
C LEU A 89 5.10 1.16 -2.82
N CYS A 90 4.24 1.66 -3.69
CA CYS A 90 3.60 2.96 -3.57
C CYS A 90 2.25 2.95 -4.32
N PRO A 91 1.37 3.94 -4.10
CA PRO A 91 0.08 4.07 -4.78
C PRO A 91 0.11 3.86 -6.30
N ARG A 92 1.18 4.31 -6.98
CA ARG A 92 1.35 4.17 -8.44
C ARG A 92 1.43 2.72 -8.91
N ASN A 93 1.91 1.84 -8.03
CA ASN A 93 2.14 0.43 -8.31
C ASN A 93 0.97 -0.46 -7.81
N ILE A 94 -0.17 0.17 -7.48
CA ILE A 94 -1.39 -0.51 -7.05
C ILE A 94 -2.50 -0.32 -8.09
N LEU A 95 -3.02 -1.43 -8.60
CA LEU A 95 -4.26 -1.47 -9.37
C LEU A 95 -5.41 -1.96 -8.51
N ILE A 96 -6.59 -1.39 -8.74
CA ILE A 96 -7.82 -1.82 -8.09
C ILE A 96 -8.72 -2.47 -9.14
N GLU A 97 -9.01 -3.74 -8.94
CA GLU A 97 -9.98 -4.49 -9.71
C GLU A 97 -11.27 -4.62 -8.91
N ARG A 98 -12.38 -4.12 -9.45
CA ARG A 98 -13.71 -4.37 -8.91
C ARG A 98 -14.40 -5.42 -9.76
N SER A 99 -14.74 -6.56 -9.16
CA SER A 99 -15.51 -7.63 -9.79
C SER A 99 -16.91 -7.69 -9.19
N GLY A 100 -17.93 -7.37 -9.99
CA GLY A 100 -19.32 -7.30 -9.51
C GLY A 100 -19.56 -6.15 -8.54
N LEU A 101 -20.66 -6.23 -7.77
CA LEU A 101 -21.08 -5.17 -6.86
C LEU A 101 -20.23 -5.10 -5.58
N GLU A 102 -19.62 -6.20 -5.14
CA GLU A 102 -19.11 -6.32 -3.77
C GLU A 102 -17.61 -6.61 -3.64
N ARG A 103 -16.92 -7.10 -4.69
CA ARG A 103 -15.53 -7.54 -4.54
C ARG A 103 -14.54 -6.51 -5.06
N VAL A 104 -13.86 -5.84 -4.14
CA VAL A 104 -12.67 -5.01 -4.41
C VAL A 104 -11.42 -5.87 -4.24
N ARG A 105 -10.54 -5.87 -5.23
CA ARG A 105 -9.26 -6.57 -5.24
C ARG A 105 -8.14 -5.57 -5.48
N VAL A 106 -7.14 -5.59 -4.61
CA VAL A 106 -5.86 -4.90 -4.80
C VAL A 106 -4.93 -5.82 -5.60
N VAL A 107 -4.29 -5.26 -6.61
CA VAL A 107 -3.30 -5.94 -7.45
C VAL A 107 -2.03 -5.10 -7.44
N ILE A 108 -0.97 -5.65 -6.87
CA ILE A 108 0.37 -5.04 -6.88
C ILE A 108 1.01 -5.32 -8.25
N ILE A 109 1.58 -4.29 -8.86
CA ILE A 109 2.23 -4.35 -10.18
C ILE A 109 3.60 -3.67 -10.13
N ASP A 110 4.37 -3.78 -11.21
CA ASP A 110 5.71 -3.18 -11.35
C ASP A 110 6.77 -3.78 -10.38
N PHE A 111 7.05 -5.06 -10.60
CA PHE A 111 8.11 -5.79 -9.90
C PHE A 111 9.52 -5.49 -10.44
N GLY A 112 9.71 -4.40 -11.21
CA GLY A 112 11.00 -4.10 -11.84
C GLY A 112 12.15 -3.89 -10.85
N LYS A 113 11.84 -3.48 -9.62
CA LYS A 113 12.80 -3.36 -8.50
C LYS A 113 12.68 -4.48 -7.46
N SER A 114 11.79 -5.45 -7.66
CA SER A 114 11.54 -6.46 -6.64
C SER A 114 12.77 -7.35 -6.39
N VAL A 115 12.94 -7.76 -5.15
CA VAL A 115 13.96 -8.72 -4.73
C VAL A 115 13.30 -10.05 -4.43
N ILE A 116 13.88 -11.14 -4.95
CA ILE A 116 13.55 -12.51 -4.54
C ILE A 116 14.48 -12.85 -3.38
N GLY A 117 13.90 -13.04 -2.20
CA GLY A 117 14.54 -13.07 -0.90
C GLY A 117 14.15 -11.86 -0.05
N ARG A 118 14.58 -11.87 1.21
CA ARG A 118 14.22 -10.86 2.22
C ARG A 118 15.42 -10.09 2.73
N ALA A 119 16.64 -10.61 2.53
CA ALA A 119 17.87 -9.92 2.87
C ALA A 119 18.28 -8.88 1.82
N ARG A 120 19.21 -8.00 2.20
CA ARG A 120 19.86 -7.07 1.26
C ARG A 120 20.68 -7.83 0.21
N ASN A 121 21.27 -8.97 0.60
CA ASN A 121 21.91 -9.90 -0.32
C ASN A 121 21.32 -11.32 -0.17
N PRO A 122 20.22 -11.62 -0.87
CA PRO A 122 19.57 -12.94 -0.81
C PRO A 122 20.43 -14.12 -1.25
N SER A 123 21.49 -13.86 -2.02
CA SER A 123 22.44 -14.91 -2.43
C SER A 123 23.33 -15.37 -1.28
N ASN A 124 23.42 -14.59 -0.19
CA ASN A 124 24.09 -14.97 1.03
C ASN A 124 23.10 -15.73 1.94
N SER A 125 23.23 -17.06 2.00
CA SER A 125 22.33 -17.91 2.79
C SER A 125 22.33 -17.63 4.29
N GLU A 126 23.47 -17.19 4.84
CA GLU A 126 23.56 -16.85 6.26
C GLU A 126 22.76 -15.59 6.56
N GLU A 127 22.89 -14.58 5.68
CA GLU A 127 22.12 -13.33 5.79
C GLU A 127 20.63 -13.58 5.59
N GLU A 128 20.24 -14.31 4.53
CA GLU A 128 18.85 -14.64 4.23
C GLU A 128 18.16 -15.40 5.36
N SER A 129 18.88 -16.32 6.02
CA SER A 129 18.33 -17.12 7.12
C SER A 129 17.85 -16.29 8.32
N GLN A 130 18.40 -15.08 8.51
CA GLN A 130 18.02 -14.17 9.60
C GLN A 130 16.63 -13.53 9.37
N TRP A 131 16.11 -13.57 8.14
CA TRP A 131 14.84 -12.93 7.75
C TRP A 131 13.65 -13.90 7.69
N PHE A 132 13.82 -15.10 8.26
CA PHE A 132 12.79 -16.14 8.40
C PHE A 132 12.12 -16.53 7.06
N PRO A 133 12.90 -16.91 6.01
CA PRO A 133 12.35 -17.21 4.69
C PRO A 133 11.26 -18.28 4.74
N GLY A 134 10.22 -18.13 3.93
CA GLY A 134 9.03 -18.97 3.89
C GLY A 134 8.09 -18.86 5.11
N VAL A 135 8.44 -18.06 6.12
CA VAL A 135 7.61 -17.86 7.32
C VAL A 135 6.83 -16.55 7.21
N PRO A 136 5.50 -16.54 7.38
CA PRO A 136 4.74 -15.30 7.48
C PRO A 136 5.16 -14.47 8.69
N ILE A 137 5.36 -13.17 8.50
CA ILE A 137 5.66 -12.22 9.58
C ILE A 137 4.44 -11.33 9.79
N SER A 138 4.05 -11.16 11.05
CA SER A 138 2.90 -10.32 11.41
C SER A 138 3.05 -8.89 10.86
N PRO A 139 1.99 -8.31 10.28
CA PRO A 139 1.95 -6.89 9.92
C PRO A 139 2.27 -5.97 11.09
N LEU A 140 1.95 -6.34 12.34
CA LEU A 140 2.26 -5.54 13.52
C LEU A 140 3.75 -5.21 13.65
N LEU A 141 4.62 -6.10 13.18
CA LEU A 141 6.07 -5.90 13.17
C LEU A 141 6.52 -5.12 11.93
N ARG A 142 6.20 -5.62 10.73
CA ARG A 142 6.78 -5.07 9.48
C ARG A 142 6.17 -3.74 9.06
N TRP A 143 4.89 -3.55 9.32
CA TRP A 143 4.15 -2.33 8.99
C TRP A 143 4.11 -1.33 10.16
N ASN A 144 4.86 -1.60 11.23
CA ASN A 144 4.98 -0.67 12.35
C ASN A 144 5.45 0.71 11.85
N ILE A 145 4.88 1.77 12.42
CA ILE A 145 5.18 3.15 11.99
C ILE A 145 6.68 3.47 12.04
N TYR A 146 7.42 2.84 12.96
CA TYR A 146 8.86 3.01 13.12
C TYR A 146 9.66 2.70 11.85
N TYR A 147 9.23 1.71 11.05
CA TYR A 147 9.94 1.28 9.84
C TYR A 147 9.58 2.11 8.59
N GLY A 148 8.66 3.05 8.69
CA GLY A 148 8.34 4.00 7.61
C GLY A 148 7.66 3.40 6.38
N TYR A 149 7.31 2.11 6.38
CA TYR A 149 6.47 1.48 5.34
C TYR A 149 5.17 2.24 5.03
N PRO A 150 4.39 2.72 6.03
CA PRO A 150 3.19 3.51 5.76
C PRO A 150 3.48 4.89 5.14
N ASN A 151 4.72 5.40 5.18
CA ASN A 151 5.03 6.75 4.68
C ASN A 151 4.78 6.87 3.17
N SER A 152 5.02 5.80 2.40
CA SER A 152 4.67 5.75 0.97
C SER A 152 3.16 5.88 0.70
N PHE A 153 2.34 5.81 1.75
CA PHE A 153 0.89 5.88 1.73
C PHE A 153 0.35 6.98 2.65
N GLU A 154 1.18 7.94 3.08
CA GLU A 154 0.78 8.95 4.06
C GLU A 154 -0.48 9.74 3.64
N ASP A 155 -0.65 10.00 2.35
CA ASP A 155 -1.83 10.72 1.83
C ASP A 155 -3.08 9.83 1.72
N TRP A 156 -2.92 8.52 1.85
CA TRP A 156 -4.02 7.56 1.92
C TRP A 156 -4.44 7.29 3.37
N ILE A 157 -3.65 7.74 4.35
CA ILE A 157 -3.82 7.50 5.78
C ILE A 157 -4.04 8.84 6.49
N ASP A 158 -5.29 9.23 6.71
CA ASP A 158 -5.67 10.42 7.47
C ASP A 158 -6.08 10.10 8.93
N TRP A 159 -5.72 8.91 9.41
CA TRP A 159 -6.01 8.39 10.75
C TRP A 159 -4.73 8.00 11.51
N SER A 160 -4.86 7.68 12.80
CA SER A 160 -3.75 7.16 13.61
C SER A 160 -3.33 5.77 13.11
N TRP A 161 -2.25 5.73 12.32
CA TRP A 161 -1.77 4.49 11.70
C TRP A 161 -1.51 3.39 12.71
N GLN A 162 -0.76 3.71 13.77
CA GLN A 162 -0.32 2.70 14.74
C GLN A 162 -1.51 2.12 15.52
N GLU A 163 -2.45 2.96 15.97
CA GLU A 163 -3.67 2.50 16.64
C GLU A 163 -4.53 1.61 15.72
N TRP A 164 -4.66 2.00 14.45
CA TRP A 164 -5.38 1.20 13.47
C TRP A 164 -4.69 -0.14 13.21
N LEU A 165 -3.37 -0.14 13.02
CA LEU A 165 -2.58 -1.34 12.74
C LEU A 165 -2.71 -2.34 13.90
N GLU A 166 -2.55 -1.88 15.14
CA GLU A 166 -2.71 -2.68 16.36
C GLU A 166 -4.12 -3.22 16.52
N PHE A 167 -5.13 -2.40 16.22
CA PHE A 167 -6.52 -2.85 16.29
C PHE A 167 -6.86 -3.87 15.20
N GLN A 168 -6.43 -3.66 13.95
CA GLN A 168 -6.78 -4.51 12.81
C GLN A 168 -6.08 -5.86 12.83
N TYR A 169 -4.82 -5.91 13.27
CA TYR A 169 -4.00 -7.12 13.20
C TYR A 169 -3.68 -7.71 14.57
N LYS A 170 -4.44 -7.33 15.61
CA LYS A 170 -4.24 -7.78 16.99
C LYS A 170 -4.16 -9.30 17.12
N GLU A 171 -4.98 -10.01 16.37
CA GLU A 171 -5.04 -11.47 16.36
C GLU A 171 -3.73 -12.11 15.91
N THR A 172 -2.94 -11.42 15.07
CA THR A 172 -1.65 -11.91 14.61
C THR A 172 -0.56 -11.81 15.69
N GLU A 173 -0.78 -11.05 16.77
CA GLU A 173 0.19 -10.85 17.84
C GLU A 173 0.61 -12.17 18.49
N SER A 174 -0.36 -13.08 18.69
CA SER A 174 -0.15 -14.38 19.31
C SER A 174 0.76 -15.32 18.49
N ALA A 175 0.91 -15.06 17.20
CA ALA A 175 1.77 -15.83 16.30
C ALA A 175 3.21 -15.27 16.22
N ILE A 176 3.48 -14.14 16.86
CA ILE A 176 4.81 -13.51 16.86
C ILE A 176 5.72 -14.25 17.83
N THR A 177 6.86 -14.73 17.31
CA THR A 177 7.93 -15.36 18.11
C THR A 177 8.88 -14.33 18.73
N ASP A 178 9.60 -14.72 19.78
CA ASP A 178 10.59 -13.85 20.43
C ASP A 178 11.72 -13.47 19.47
N GLU A 179 12.16 -14.40 18.61
CA GLU A 179 13.17 -14.13 17.60
C GLU A 179 12.69 -13.09 16.58
N GLN A 180 11.42 -13.14 16.18
CA GLN A 180 10.83 -12.12 15.31
C GLN A 180 10.74 -10.76 16.00
N ARG A 181 10.42 -10.71 17.30
CA ARG A 181 10.44 -9.44 18.07
C ARG A 181 11.84 -8.84 18.18
N GLN A 182 12.86 -9.69 18.27
CA GLN A 182 14.26 -9.23 18.28
C GLN A 182 14.69 -8.68 16.92
N MET A 183 14.21 -9.28 15.82
CA MET A 183 14.51 -8.81 14.46
C MET A 183 13.78 -7.51 14.12
N TRP A 184 12.51 -7.39 14.52
CA TRP A 184 11.73 -6.16 14.41
C TRP A 184 11.47 -5.58 15.80
N PRO A 185 12.48 -4.98 16.45
CA PRO A 185 12.28 -4.36 17.74
C PRO A 185 11.31 -3.18 17.58
N VAL A 186 10.08 -3.38 18.01
CA VAL A 186 9.13 -2.28 18.19
C VAL A 186 9.39 -1.76 19.60
N TYR A 187 9.91 -0.53 19.71
CA TYR A 187 10.26 0.05 21.01
C TYR A 187 9.00 0.26 21.85
N ASP A 188 8.91 -0.50 22.93
CA ASP A 188 7.76 -0.60 23.81
C ASP A 188 7.75 0.51 24.89
N TRP A 189 7.92 1.78 24.50
CA TRP A 189 7.78 2.89 25.45
C TRP A 189 6.33 3.09 25.95
N MET A 190 5.38 2.23 25.51
CA MET A 190 4.03 2.11 26.06
C MET A 190 3.89 1.10 27.20
N LEU A 191 4.90 0.26 27.48
CA LEU A 191 4.95 -0.54 28.71
C LEU A 191 5.54 0.23 29.92
N GLU A 192 6.20 1.37 29.71
CA GLU A 192 6.96 2.08 30.75
C GLU A 192 6.27 3.30 31.39
N ILE A 193 5.06 3.69 30.97
CA ILE A 193 4.30 4.71 31.71
C ILE A 193 3.46 4.03 32.78
N GLY A 194 4.11 3.65 33.88
CA GLY A 194 3.40 3.47 35.16
C GLY A 194 2.63 4.75 35.51
N PRO A 195 1.48 4.66 36.21
CA PRO A 195 0.70 5.83 36.54
C PRO A 195 1.56 6.83 37.32
N PRO A 196 1.44 8.15 37.04
CA PRO A 196 2.22 9.15 37.74
C PRO A 196 1.95 9.06 39.25
N SER A 197 3.03 8.97 40.02
CA SER A 197 3.04 9.03 41.49
C SER A 197 2.54 10.36 42.03
#